data_AF-A0A3G1KVX4-F1
#
_entry.id   AF-A0A3G1KVX4-F1
#
_cell.length_a   1.000
_cell.length_b   1.000
_cell.length_c   1.000
_cell.angle_alpha   90.00
_cell.angle_beta   90.00
_cell.angle_gamma   90.00
#
_symmetry.space_group_name_H-M   'P 1'
#
loop_
_entity.id
_entity.type
_entity.pdbx_description
1 polymer ?
#
loop_
_entity_poly.entity_id
_entity_poly.type
_entity_poly.pdbx_seq_one_letter_code
_entity_poly.pdbx_strand_id
1 'polypeptide(L)'
;MGEKKSIFEKMGLVEKVETNGTETDTVNRKSKLLGEEATNLAKLVHEIKGQGANLESEEVLTNETRFDKHLTVAEIYQTQNMKTDSWNTVFIIDEFLKALPQYLPDSVKRQSVTDIITSSGMQLDKLIQDGKERLTLLQNHLEQFSTSNNKAIQEYEKDIERLTEQINQLKKSIAGIKELQDTQKATIEYETQKISNIIDFVQPSK
;
A
#
# COMPACT_ATOMS: atom_id res chain seq x y z
N MET A 1 -5.84 -54.03 -40.69
CA MET A 1 -4.64 -53.48 -40.02
C MET A 1 -4.82 -51.97 -39.96
N GLY A 2 -5.05 -51.40 -38.78
CA GLY A 2 -5.27 -49.96 -38.62
C GLY A 2 -3.96 -49.22 -38.37
N GLU A 3 -3.72 -48.14 -39.12
CA GLU A 3 -2.58 -47.24 -38.94
C GLU A 3 -2.57 -46.67 -37.51
N LYS A 4 -1.44 -46.79 -36.80
CA LYS A 4 -1.27 -46.23 -35.46
C LYS A 4 -0.96 -44.73 -35.57
N LYS A 5 -1.88 -43.91 -35.07
CA LYS A 5 -1.69 -42.45 -34.92
C LYS A 5 -0.47 -42.13 -34.04
N SER A 6 0.33 -41.15 -34.46
CA SER A 6 1.48 -40.65 -33.71
C SER A 6 1.02 -39.93 -32.44
N ILE A 7 1.85 -39.95 -31.38
CA ILE A 7 1.53 -39.32 -30.09
C ILE A 7 1.25 -37.82 -30.27
N PHE A 8 1.92 -37.17 -31.22
CA PHE A 8 1.76 -35.75 -31.54
C PHE A 8 0.41 -35.44 -32.23
N GLU A 9 -0.14 -36.37 -33.01
CA GLU A 9 -1.49 -36.23 -33.60
C GLU A 9 -2.58 -36.39 -32.53
N LYS A 10 -2.35 -37.26 -31.53
CA LYS A 10 -3.30 -37.46 -30.42
C LYS A 10 -3.39 -36.26 -29.49
N MET A 11 -2.31 -35.48 -29.39
CA MET A 11 -2.23 -34.29 -28.54
C MET A 11 -2.66 -33.00 -29.27
N GLY A 12 -3.14 -33.09 -30.52
CA GLY A 12 -3.60 -31.93 -31.30
C GLY A 12 -2.49 -30.96 -31.70
N LEU A 13 -1.23 -31.39 -31.64
CA LEU A 13 -0.06 -30.54 -31.93
C LEU A 13 0.30 -30.54 -33.42
N VAL A 14 -0.17 -31.55 -34.18
CA VAL A 14 0.12 -31.71 -35.61
C VAL A 14 -1.06 -32.38 -36.32
N GLU A 15 -1.46 -31.82 -37.47
CA GLU A 15 -2.46 -32.40 -38.37
C GLU A 15 -1.80 -33.23 -39.50
N LYS A 16 -2.53 -34.20 -40.05
CA LYS A 16 -2.05 -35.06 -41.14
C LYS A 16 -1.96 -34.24 -42.42
N VAL A 17 -0.75 -34.00 -42.91
CA VAL A 17 -0.50 -33.25 -44.15
C VAL A 17 -0.79 -34.15 -45.35
N GLU A 18 -1.85 -33.85 -46.10
CA GLU A 18 -2.03 -34.40 -47.44
C GLU A 18 -1.03 -33.71 -48.37
N THR A 19 -0.11 -34.49 -48.93
CA THR A 19 0.90 -33.99 -49.85
C THR A 19 0.24 -33.59 -51.16
N ASN A 20 -0.13 -32.31 -51.30
CA ASN A 20 -0.32 -31.63 -52.57
C ASN A 20 -0.34 -30.10 -52.38
N GLY A 21 0.76 -29.43 -52.76
CA GLY A 21 0.74 -28.04 -53.24
C GLY A 21 1.05 -26.92 -52.24
N THR A 22 2.18 -26.25 -52.49
CA THR A 22 2.56 -24.85 -52.15
C THR A 22 2.85 -24.48 -50.68
N GLU A 23 4.14 -24.55 -50.31
CA GLU A 23 4.70 -24.21 -48.99
C GLU A 23 5.02 -22.72 -48.75
N THR A 24 4.57 -21.78 -49.58
CA THR A 24 5.02 -20.38 -49.53
C THR A 24 4.13 -19.41 -48.74
N ASP A 25 2.88 -19.76 -48.40
CA ASP A 25 1.93 -18.79 -47.82
C ASP A 25 1.75 -18.88 -46.28
N THR A 26 2.06 -20.01 -45.65
CA THR A 26 1.88 -20.20 -44.20
C THR A 26 3.00 -19.58 -43.36
N VAL A 27 4.24 -19.56 -43.88
CA VAL A 27 5.40 -18.95 -43.21
C VAL A 27 5.28 -17.42 -43.15
N ASN A 28 4.69 -16.81 -44.18
CA ASN A 28 4.58 -15.34 -44.29
C ASN A 28 3.49 -14.75 -43.38
N ARG A 29 2.45 -15.51 -43.00
CA ARG A 29 1.46 -15.07 -42.00
C ARG A 29 1.97 -15.15 -40.57
N LYS A 30 2.76 -16.19 -40.24
CA LYS A 30 3.26 -16.41 -38.89
C LYS A 30 4.37 -15.40 -38.52
N SER A 31 5.26 -15.08 -39.46
CA SER A 31 6.29 -14.05 -39.29
C SER A 31 5.72 -12.64 -39.13
N LYS A 32 4.59 -12.33 -39.79
CA LYS A 32 3.93 -11.03 -39.70
C LYS A 32 3.21 -10.81 -38.35
N LEU A 33 2.57 -11.86 -37.81
CA LEU A 33 1.93 -11.84 -36.49
C LEU A 33 2.95 -11.67 -35.35
N LEU A 34 4.08 -12.36 -35.41
CA LEU A 34 5.18 -12.22 -34.43
C LEU A 34 5.83 -10.83 -34.45
N GLY A 35 5.93 -10.20 -35.63
CA GLY A 35 6.47 -8.85 -35.78
C GLY A 35 5.57 -7.76 -35.19
N GLU A 36 4.25 -7.90 -35.31
CA GLU A 36 3.26 -6.95 -34.78
C GLU A 36 3.15 -7.01 -33.24
N GLU A 37 3.22 -8.21 -32.64
CA GLU A 37 3.25 -8.35 -31.17
C GLU A 37 4.53 -7.80 -30.54
N ALA A 38 5.70 -8.07 -31.17
CA ALA A 38 6.98 -7.54 -30.71
C ALA A 38 7.07 -6.01 -30.79
N THR A 39 6.47 -5.39 -31.83
CA THR A 39 6.42 -3.93 -31.95
C THR A 39 5.45 -3.29 -30.95
N ASN A 40 4.35 -3.97 -30.58
CA ASN A 40 3.43 -3.50 -29.55
C ASN A 40 4.03 -3.59 -28.14
N LEU A 41 4.80 -4.65 -27.84
CA LEU A 41 5.56 -4.77 -26.59
C LEU A 41 6.67 -3.72 -26.48
N ALA A 42 7.41 -3.44 -27.56
CA ALA A 42 8.44 -2.40 -27.58
C ALA A 42 7.84 -0.99 -27.37
N LYS A 43 6.67 -0.71 -27.93
CA LYS A 43 5.94 0.55 -27.69
C LYS A 43 5.47 0.69 -26.24
N LEU A 44 4.93 -0.38 -25.64
CA LEU A 44 4.52 -0.37 -24.22
C LEU A 44 5.71 -0.12 -23.27
N VAL A 45 6.87 -0.74 -23.54
CA VAL A 45 8.10 -0.51 -22.77
C VAL A 45 8.60 0.93 -22.91
N HIS A 46 8.47 1.52 -24.10
CA HIS A 46 8.83 2.93 -24.33
C HIS A 46 7.87 3.90 -23.64
N GLU A 47 6.57 3.58 -23.58
CA GLU A 47 5.55 4.37 -22.88
C GLU A 47 5.77 4.36 -21.36
N ILE A 48 6.12 3.19 -20.80
CA ILE A 48 6.47 3.03 -19.38
C ILE A 48 7.77 3.80 -19.04
N LYS A 49 8.77 3.78 -19.93
CA LYS A 49 10.00 4.59 -19.76
C LYS A 49 9.74 6.10 -19.86
N GLY A 50 8.77 6.52 -20.68
CA GLY A 50 8.38 7.93 -20.81
C GLY A 50 7.67 8.48 -19.56
N GLN A 51 7.00 7.62 -18.79
CA GLN A 51 6.33 7.98 -17.53
C GLN A 51 7.21 7.78 -16.29
N GLY A 52 8.33 7.05 -16.41
CA GLY A 52 9.27 6.76 -15.31
C GLY A 52 10.47 7.71 -15.19
N ALA A 53 10.53 8.77 -15.99
CA ALA A 53 11.68 9.69 -16.03
C ALA A 53 11.47 10.98 -15.22
N ASN A 54 10.67 10.95 -14.16
CA ASN A 54 10.71 11.98 -13.12
C ASN A 54 10.67 11.32 -11.73
N LEU A 55 11.76 10.61 -11.42
CA LEU A 55 12.20 10.40 -10.05
C LEU A 55 13.36 11.36 -9.81
N GLU A 56 13.14 12.65 -10.06
CA GLU A 56 13.87 13.63 -9.27
C GLU A 56 13.42 13.41 -7.83
N SER A 57 14.41 13.16 -6.98
CA SER A 57 14.30 13.18 -5.53
C SER A 57 13.90 14.59 -5.10
N GLU A 58 12.66 14.96 -5.35
CA GLU A 58 12.03 16.12 -4.73
C GLU A 58 11.80 15.74 -3.26
N GLU A 59 12.41 16.54 -2.40
CA GLU A 59 12.23 16.53 -0.96
C GLU A 59 10.78 16.22 -0.62
N VAL A 60 10.55 15.07 0.01
CA VAL A 60 9.28 14.83 0.69
C VAL A 60 9.19 15.92 1.75
N LEU A 61 8.40 16.96 1.43
CA LEU A 61 8.04 18.06 2.30
C LEU A 61 7.58 17.49 3.65
N THR A 62 8.48 17.44 4.61
CA THR A 62 8.15 17.17 6.02
C THR A 62 7.65 18.47 6.64
N ASN A 63 6.53 19.00 6.14
CA ASN A 63 5.92 20.22 6.68
C ASN A 63 4.38 20.13 6.59
N GLU A 64 3.80 19.06 7.11
CA GLU A 64 2.47 19.14 7.73
C GLU A 64 2.60 18.62 9.15
N THR A 65 1.86 19.23 10.07
CA THR A 65 1.94 19.07 11.53
C THR A 65 1.67 17.62 11.93
N ARG A 66 2.70 16.81 11.79
CA ARG A 66 2.76 15.42 12.17
C ARG A 66 2.69 15.37 13.70
N PHE A 67 1.65 14.79 14.25
CA PHE A 67 1.59 14.49 15.69
C PHE A 67 2.50 13.27 15.97
N ASP A 68 3.80 13.43 15.72
CA ASP A 68 4.81 12.36 15.82
C ASP A 68 5.12 11.99 17.27
N LYS A 69 4.63 12.78 18.22
CA LYS A 69 4.91 12.60 19.63
C LYS A 69 3.62 12.32 20.40
N HIS A 70 3.58 11.17 21.03
CA HIS A 70 2.63 10.91 22.11
C HIS A 70 2.85 11.93 23.23
N LEU A 71 1.82 12.72 23.53
CA LEU A 71 1.83 13.67 24.64
C LEU A 71 1.15 13.04 25.86
N THR A 72 1.75 13.24 27.02
CA THR A 72 1.10 13.00 28.31
C THR A 72 -0.04 13.99 28.53
N VAL A 73 -1.00 13.64 29.39
CA VAL A 73 -2.11 14.55 29.76
C VAL A 73 -1.61 15.89 30.29
N ALA A 74 -0.51 15.88 31.06
CA ALA A 74 0.12 17.10 31.56
C ALA A 74 0.68 17.97 30.42
N GLU A 75 1.35 17.38 29.42
CA GLU A 75 1.81 18.11 28.23
C GLU A 75 0.62 18.67 27.43
N ILE A 76 -0.48 17.94 27.31
CA ILE A 76 -1.70 18.44 26.64
C ILE A 76 -2.24 19.68 27.37
N TYR A 77 -2.32 19.67 28.70
CA TYR A 77 -2.72 20.85 29.48
C TYR A 77 -1.76 22.03 29.31
N GLN A 78 -0.46 21.79 29.20
CA GLN A 78 0.54 22.83 28.97
C GLN A 78 0.36 23.54 27.62
N THR A 79 -0.21 22.87 26.60
CA THR A 79 -0.49 23.52 25.29
C THR A 79 -1.39 24.74 25.40
N GLN A 80 -2.23 24.81 26.44
CA GLN A 80 -3.11 25.94 26.73
C GLN A 80 -2.76 26.66 28.05
N ASN A 81 -1.53 26.48 28.55
CA ASN A 81 -1.08 27.04 29.83
C ASN A 81 -1.97 26.68 31.03
N MET A 82 -2.67 25.54 30.98
CA MET A 82 -3.50 25.08 32.10
C MET A 82 -2.61 24.51 33.19
N LYS A 83 -2.67 25.11 34.39
CA LYS A 83 -1.92 24.62 35.55
C LYS A 83 -2.55 23.33 36.08
N THR A 84 -1.74 22.31 36.36
CA THR A 84 -2.20 21.04 36.94
C THR A 84 -2.15 21.03 38.46
N ASP A 85 -1.23 21.79 39.05
CA ASP A 85 -0.88 21.64 40.48
C ASP A 85 -1.45 22.78 41.34
N SER A 86 -2.58 23.37 40.92
CA SER A 86 -3.20 24.49 41.63
C SER A 86 -4.44 24.06 42.41
N TRP A 87 -4.55 24.54 43.65
CA TRP A 87 -5.73 24.40 44.51
C TRP A 87 -7.04 24.94 43.89
N ASN A 88 -6.95 25.75 42.84
CA ASN A 88 -8.10 26.36 42.15
C ASN A 88 -8.56 25.57 40.91
N THR A 89 -8.22 24.28 40.81
CA THR A 89 -8.59 23.41 39.68
C THR A 89 -9.67 22.41 40.09
N VAL A 90 -10.38 21.85 39.11
CA VAL A 90 -11.41 20.84 39.33
C VAL A 90 -10.93 19.64 40.16
N PHE A 91 -9.63 19.32 40.13
CA PHE A 91 -9.04 18.21 40.86
C PHE A 91 -9.15 18.36 42.38
N ILE A 92 -9.29 19.58 42.92
CA ILE A 92 -9.49 19.75 44.37
C ILE A 92 -10.80 19.11 44.86
N ILE A 93 -11.81 19.04 43.99
CA ILE A 93 -13.09 18.41 44.30
C ILE A 93 -12.89 16.91 44.55
N ASP A 94 -12.01 16.27 43.76
CA ASP A 94 -11.66 14.86 43.91
C ASP A 94 -10.87 14.61 45.21
N GLU A 95 -9.93 15.50 45.55
CA GLU A 95 -9.19 15.41 46.81
C GLU A 95 -10.10 15.55 48.04
N PHE A 96 -11.07 16.47 48.02
CA PHE A 96 -12.07 16.57 49.08
C PHE A 96 -12.97 15.34 49.14
N LEU A 97 -13.37 14.79 48.00
CA LEU A 97 -14.20 13.60 47.94
C LEU A 97 -13.47 12.38 48.55
N LYS A 98 -12.18 12.22 48.26
CA LYS A 98 -11.33 11.15 48.82
C LYS A 98 -11.13 11.28 50.34
N ALA A 99 -11.15 12.51 50.86
CA ALA A 99 -11.04 12.76 52.29
C ALA A 99 -12.32 12.39 53.08
N LEU A 100 -13.46 12.19 52.40
CA LEU A 100 -14.70 11.81 53.05
C LEU A 100 -14.81 10.29 53.28
N PRO A 101 -15.44 9.84 54.39
CA PRO A 101 -15.69 8.42 54.61
C PRO A 101 -16.54 7.79 53.49
N GLN A 102 -16.12 6.62 53.01
CA GLN A 102 -16.74 5.97 51.85
C GLN A 102 -18.20 5.57 52.08
N TYR A 103 -18.58 5.26 53.32
CA TYR A 103 -19.93 4.84 53.72
C TYR A 103 -20.98 5.96 53.68
N LEU A 104 -20.57 7.22 53.47
CA LEU A 104 -21.51 8.33 53.40
C LEU A 104 -22.38 8.25 52.14
N PRO A 105 -23.70 8.56 52.24
CA PRO A 105 -24.55 8.72 51.07
C PRO A 105 -24.06 9.86 50.16
N ASP A 106 -24.28 9.75 48.85
CA ASP A 106 -23.78 10.74 47.89
C ASP A 106 -24.36 12.15 48.08
N SER A 107 -25.58 12.27 48.60
CA SER A 107 -26.17 13.57 48.95
C SER A 107 -25.37 14.27 50.05
N VAL A 108 -24.95 13.52 51.07
CA VAL A 108 -24.12 14.03 52.17
C VAL A 108 -22.73 14.37 51.65
N LYS A 109 -22.12 13.50 50.84
CA LYS A 109 -20.82 13.78 50.21
C LYS A 109 -20.84 15.06 49.39
N ARG A 110 -21.86 15.24 48.53
CA ARG A 110 -22.03 16.46 47.72
C ARG A 110 -22.13 17.70 48.61
N GLN A 111 -23.01 17.68 49.61
CA GLN A 111 -23.20 18.83 50.49
C GLN A 111 -21.90 19.16 51.25
N SER A 112 -21.23 18.14 51.81
CA SER A 112 -19.97 18.34 52.54
C SER A 112 -18.88 18.94 51.66
N VAL A 113 -18.71 18.45 50.41
CA VAL A 113 -17.74 19.02 49.47
C VAL A 113 -18.10 20.46 49.11
N THR A 114 -19.38 20.76 48.86
CA THR A 114 -19.84 22.12 48.58
C THR A 114 -19.56 23.06 49.77
N ASP A 115 -19.87 22.64 51.00
CA ASP A 115 -19.62 23.43 52.21
C ASP A 115 -18.12 23.69 52.42
N ILE A 116 -17.26 22.69 52.17
CA ILE A 116 -15.80 22.84 52.22
C ILE A 116 -15.32 23.87 51.19
N ILE A 117 -15.80 23.78 49.94
CA ILE A 117 -15.44 24.72 48.87
C ILE A 117 -15.85 26.15 49.24
N THR A 118 -17.10 26.34 49.68
CA THR A 118 -17.63 27.65 50.05
C THR A 118 -16.92 28.24 51.27
N SER A 119 -16.70 27.43 52.31
CA SER A 119 -16.01 27.89 53.54
C SER A 119 -14.53 28.22 53.30
N SER A 120 -13.90 27.58 52.31
CA SER A 120 -12.53 27.85 51.87
C SER A 120 -12.41 29.07 50.94
N GLY A 121 -13.52 29.80 50.69
CA GLY A 121 -13.55 30.99 49.83
C GLY A 121 -13.39 30.70 48.34
N MET A 122 -13.52 29.43 47.93
CA MET A 122 -13.47 29.01 46.54
C MET A 122 -14.83 29.15 45.86
N GLN A 123 -14.81 29.26 44.53
CA GLN A 123 -16.02 29.39 43.73
C GLN A 123 -16.29 28.08 42.97
N LEU A 124 -17.35 27.37 43.37
CA LEU A 124 -17.72 26.10 42.76
C LEU A 124 -17.89 26.21 41.24
N ASP A 125 -18.52 27.28 40.76
CA ASP A 125 -18.73 27.52 39.33
C ASP A 125 -17.40 27.63 38.55
N LYS A 126 -16.37 28.24 39.13
CA LYS A 126 -15.04 28.32 38.51
C LYS A 126 -14.38 26.95 38.42
N LEU A 127 -14.52 26.11 39.44
CA LEU A 127 -13.98 24.75 39.43
C LEU A 127 -14.70 23.87 38.40
N ILE A 128 -16.03 24.02 38.30
CA ILE A 128 -16.82 23.33 37.27
C ILE A 128 -16.40 23.81 35.87
N GLN A 129 -16.18 25.11 35.70
CA GLN A 129 -15.74 25.68 34.43
C GLN A 129 -14.34 25.17 34.03
N ASP A 130 -13.37 25.15 34.96
CA ASP A 130 -12.05 24.52 34.73
C ASP A 130 -12.20 23.06 34.30
N GLY A 131 -13.11 22.29 34.93
CA GLY A 131 -13.39 20.92 34.54
C GLY A 131 -13.93 20.79 33.11
N LYS A 132 -14.88 21.65 32.72
CA LYS A 132 -15.43 21.69 31.36
C LYS A 132 -14.37 22.05 30.32
N GLU A 133 -13.53 23.02 30.62
CA GLU A 133 -12.44 23.45 29.74
C GLU A 133 -11.43 22.33 29.53
N ARG A 134 -11.03 21.63 30.60
CA ARG A 134 -10.14 20.46 30.51
C ARG A 134 -10.72 19.34 29.67
N LEU A 135 -12.01 19.01 29.86
CA LEU A 135 -12.68 17.98 29.07
C LEU A 135 -12.70 18.34 27.59
N THR A 136 -13.06 19.59 27.28
CA THR A 136 -13.10 20.11 25.91
C THR A 136 -11.72 20.06 25.26
N LEU A 137 -10.67 20.49 25.98
CA LEU A 137 -9.29 20.43 25.50
C LEU A 137 -8.87 18.99 25.18
N LEU A 138 -9.11 18.05 26.09
CA LEU A 138 -8.75 16.65 25.88
C LEU A 138 -9.50 16.02 24.70
N GLN A 139 -10.79 16.31 24.56
CA GLN A 139 -11.60 15.83 23.44
C GLN A 139 -11.11 16.40 22.10
N ASN A 140 -10.88 17.72 22.04
CA ASN A 140 -10.38 18.37 20.85
C ASN A 140 -9.00 17.84 20.45
N HIS A 141 -8.11 17.63 21.43
CA HIS A 141 -6.79 17.06 21.16
C HIS A 141 -6.90 15.64 20.59
N LEU A 142 -7.77 14.79 21.16
CA LEU A 142 -7.99 13.44 20.67
C LEU A 142 -8.55 13.43 19.24
N GLU A 143 -9.53 14.28 18.94
CA GLU A 143 -10.12 14.40 17.62
C GLU A 143 -9.10 14.86 16.57
N GLN A 144 -8.32 15.91 16.88
CA GLN A 144 -7.27 16.42 16.00
C GLN A 144 -6.17 15.39 15.76
N PHE A 145 -5.70 14.72 16.81
CA PHE A 145 -4.69 13.67 16.73
C PHE A 145 -5.17 12.51 15.85
N SER A 146 -6.40 12.05 16.08
CA SER A 146 -6.98 10.93 15.32
C SER A 146 -7.21 11.31 13.86
N THR A 147 -7.72 12.50 13.58
CA THR A 147 -7.99 12.97 12.21
C THR A 147 -6.70 13.11 11.42
N SER A 148 -5.68 13.74 11.99
CA SER A 148 -4.38 13.91 11.34
C SER A 148 -3.72 12.56 11.03
N ASN A 149 -3.70 11.65 12.01
CA ASN A 149 -3.10 10.33 11.81
C ASN A 149 -3.89 9.47 10.82
N ASN A 150 -5.22 9.51 10.85
CA ASN A 150 -6.03 8.77 9.88
C ASN A 150 -5.84 9.29 8.45
N LYS A 151 -5.68 10.61 8.26
CA LYS A 151 -5.34 11.19 6.95
C LYS A 151 -4.00 10.64 6.46
N ALA A 152 -2.96 10.66 7.30
CA ALA A 152 -1.64 10.12 6.95
C ALA A 152 -1.68 8.61 6.64
N ILE A 153 -2.43 7.82 7.43
CA ILE A 153 -2.63 6.40 7.17
C ILE A 153 -3.28 6.17 5.80
N GLN A 154 -4.35 6.91 5.48
CA GLN A 154 -5.03 6.79 4.19
C GLN A 154 -4.13 7.15 3.00
N GLU A 155 -3.30 8.18 3.15
CA GLU A 155 -2.30 8.54 2.14
C GLU A 155 -1.28 7.41 1.92
N TYR A 156 -0.77 6.81 3.00
CA TYR A 156 0.13 5.66 2.90
C TYR A 156 -0.52 4.42 2.32
N GLU A 157 -1.77 4.11 2.67
CA GLU A 157 -2.53 3.01 2.08
C GLU A 157 -2.70 3.17 0.57
N LYS A 158 -3.00 4.39 0.11
CA LYS A 158 -3.11 4.72 -1.31
C LYS A 158 -1.78 4.57 -2.05
N ASP A 159 -0.68 4.99 -1.44
CA ASP A 159 0.65 4.81 -2.02
C ASP A 159 1.05 3.33 -2.10
N ILE A 160 0.73 2.54 -1.07
CA ILE A 160 0.95 1.09 -1.08
C ILE A 160 0.18 0.43 -2.23
N GLU A 161 -1.09 0.80 -2.44
CA GLU A 161 -1.89 0.28 -3.53
C GLU A 161 -1.27 0.61 -4.90
N ARG A 162 -0.91 1.88 -5.12
CA ARG A 162 -0.27 2.35 -6.36
C ARG A 162 1.03 1.60 -6.66
N LEU A 163 1.91 1.49 -5.66
CA LEU A 163 3.20 0.80 -5.81
C LEU A 163 3.02 -0.70 -6.06
N THR A 164 2.01 -1.31 -5.42
CA THR A 164 1.68 -2.73 -5.63
C THR A 164 1.22 -2.98 -7.07
N GLU A 165 0.40 -2.09 -7.63
CA GLU A 165 -0.02 -2.18 -9.02
C GLU A 165 1.18 -2.06 -9.98
N GLN A 166 2.08 -1.11 -9.74
CA GLN A 166 3.32 -0.99 -10.52
C GLN A 166 4.19 -2.25 -10.45
N ILE A 167 4.34 -2.85 -9.26
CA ILE A 167 5.06 -4.12 -9.08
C ILE A 167 4.41 -5.23 -9.90
N ASN A 168 3.08 -5.32 -9.89
CA ASN A 168 2.35 -6.35 -10.64
C ASN A 168 2.50 -6.18 -12.16
N GLN A 169 2.46 -4.95 -12.65
CA GLN A 169 2.71 -4.64 -14.06
C GLN A 169 4.12 -5.04 -14.47
N LEU A 170 5.14 -4.71 -13.67
CA LEU A 170 6.53 -5.12 -13.92
C LEU A 170 6.68 -6.65 -13.92
N LYS A 171 6.05 -7.35 -12.98
CA LYS A 171 6.05 -8.83 -12.95
C LYS A 171 5.45 -9.42 -14.23
N LYS A 172 4.33 -8.86 -14.71
CA LYS A 172 3.69 -9.28 -15.96
C LYS A 172 4.61 -9.07 -17.17
N SER A 173 5.27 -7.91 -17.25
CA SER A 173 6.25 -7.63 -18.31
C SER A 173 7.43 -8.59 -18.29
N ILE A 174 7.97 -8.90 -17.11
CA ILE A 174 9.05 -9.90 -16.97
C ILE A 174 8.60 -11.28 -17.47
N ALA A 175 7.39 -11.71 -17.12
CA ALA A 175 6.85 -12.99 -17.58
C ALA A 175 6.73 -13.03 -19.11
N GLY A 176 6.18 -11.98 -19.73
CA GLY A 176 6.07 -11.90 -21.19
C GLY A 176 7.42 -11.89 -21.90
N ILE A 177 8.42 -11.17 -21.36
CA ILE A 177 9.78 -11.15 -21.93
C ILE A 177 10.43 -12.54 -21.86
N LYS A 178 10.24 -13.29 -20.77
CA LYS A 178 10.75 -14.66 -20.64
C LYS A 178 10.13 -15.59 -21.67
N GLU A 179 8.81 -15.54 -21.84
CA GLU A 179 8.11 -16.36 -22.84
C GLU A 179 8.57 -16.05 -24.27
N LEU A 180 8.75 -14.76 -24.59
CA LEU A 180 9.30 -14.33 -25.88
C LEU A 180 10.74 -14.84 -26.08
N GLN A 181 11.56 -14.77 -25.04
CA GLN A 181 12.94 -15.26 -25.08
C GLN A 181 12.99 -16.78 -25.34
N ASP A 182 12.15 -17.56 -24.67
CA ASP A 182 12.08 -19.01 -24.85
C ASP A 182 11.61 -19.37 -26.28
N THR A 183 10.60 -18.66 -26.78
CA THR A 183 10.09 -18.83 -28.15
C THR A 183 11.16 -18.50 -29.20
N GLN A 184 11.87 -17.39 -29.01
CA GLN A 184 12.95 -16.97 -29.91
C GLN A 184 14.10 -17.98 -29.89
N LYS A 185 14.46 -18.47 -28.70
CA LYS A 185 15.50 -19.49 -28.53
C LYS A 185 15.14 -20.78 -29.28
N ALA A 186 13.92 -21.30 -29.10
CA ALA A 186 13.47 -22.50 -29.80
C ALA A 186 13.49 -22.34 -31.33
N THR A 187 13.11 -21.15 -31.83
CA THR A 187 13.13 -20.83 -33.26
C THR A 187 14.56 -20.86 -33.83
N ILE A 188 15.50 -20.25 -33.11
CA ILE A 188 16.91 -20.22 -33.51
C ILE A 188 17.52 -21.62 -33.43
N GLU A 189 17.24 -22.39 -32.38
CA GLU A 189 17.75 -23.76 -32.23
C GLU A 189 17.29 -24.67 -33.37
N TYR A 190 16.01 -24.57 -33.75
CA TYR A 190 15.48 -25.31 -34.90
C TYR A 190 16.20 -24.97 -36.21
N GLU A 191 16.37 -23.68 -36.52
CA GLU A 191 17.04 -23.26 -37.75
C GLU A 191 18.53 -23.61 -37.73
N THR A 192 19.19 -23.49 -36.57
CA THR A 192 20.58 -23.90 -36.38
C THR A 192 20.76 -25.39 -36.65
N GLN A 193 19.88 -26.24 -36.11
CA GLN A 193 19.93 -27.69 -36.36
C GLN A 193 19.71 -28.00 -37.84
N LYS A 194 18.75 -27.32 -38.49
CA LYS A 194 18.48 -27.49 -39.91
C LYS A 194 19.69 -27.11 -40.76
N ILE A 195 20.33 -25.97 -40.49
CA ILE A 195 21.56 -25.54 -41.18
C ILE A 195 22.69 -26.54 -40.92
N SER A 196 22.88 -27.00 -39.68
CA SER A 196 23.89 -28.02 -39.35
C SER A 196 23.70 -29.27 -40.19
N ASN A 197 22.47 -29.80 -40.27
CA ASN A 197 22.16 -30.98 -41.06
C ASN A 197 22.46 -30.78 -42.56
N ILE A 198 22.22 -29.58 -43.11
CA ILE A 198 22.56 -29.25 -44.51
C ILE A 198 24.09 -29.23 -44.70
N ILE A 199 24.82 -28.61 -43.77
CA ILE A 199 26.29 -28.57 -43.82
C ILE A 199 26.85 -29.98 -43.73
N ASP A 200 26.40 -30.79 -42.77
CA ASP A 200 26.83 -32.18 -42.58
C ASP A 200 26.52 -33.05 -43.79
N PHE A 201 25.42 -32.78 -44.50
CA PHE A 201 25.08 -33.47 -45.74
C PHE A 201 26.03 -33.13 -46.90
N VAL A 202 26.42 -31.85 -47.04
CA VAL A 202 27.29 -31.38 -48.14
C VAL A 202 28.77 -31.65 -47.85
N GLN A 203 29.18 -31.55 -46.59
CA GLN A 203 30.52 -31.85 -46.12
C GLN A 203 30.43 -32.92 -45.03
N PRO A 204 30.22 -34.20 -45.41
CA PRO A 204 30.20 -35.28 -44.45
C PRO A 204 31.55 -35.31 -43.75
N SER A 205 31.53 -35.01 -42.46
CA SER A 205 32.70 -35.17 -41.59
C SER A 205 33.13 -36.64 -41.68
N LYS A 206 34.38 -36.88 -42.10
CA LYS A 206 34.97 -38.23 -42.22
C LYS A 206 34.94 -38.98 -40.90
#